data_AF-A0A1R3WZP5-F1
#
_entry.id   AF-A0A1R3WZP5-F1
#
_cell.length_a   1.000
_cell.length_b   1.000
_cell.length_c   1.000
_cell.angle_alpha   90.00
_cell.angle_beta   90.00
_cell.angle_gamma   90.00
#
_symmetry.space_group_name_H-M   'P 1'
#
loop_
_entity.id
_entity.type
_entity.pdbx_description
1 polymer ?
#
loop_
_entity_poly.entity_id
_entity_poly.type
_entity_poly.pdbx_seq_one_letter_code
_entity_poly.pdbx_strand_id
1 'polypeptide(L)'
;MRSIETDREYCGYLGSLPDGRLAFTEMLRGRRNTCTPRLPRTGFTPIASMHTHGAYDPTVSAEFPTVQDMDSDRREGVNGYVATPGGRLWYIDSSAEVVIQICGPGCLPQDRNFRDGDDGPTRNRYSRDELRILEGTN
;
A
#
# COMPACT_ATOMS: atom_id res chain seq x y z
N MET A 1 -9.36 11.12 -5.76
CA MET A 1 -8.81 10.56 -4.49
C MET A 1 -7.73 11.51 -4.04
N ARG A 2 -7.65 11.85 -2.75
CA ARG A 2 -6.71 12.89 -2.27
C ARG A 2 -5.24 12.58 -2.57
N SER A 3 -4.85 11.30 -2.57
CA SER A 3 -3.47 10.89 -2.88
C SER A 3 -3.07 11.27 -4.30
N ILE A 4 -3.92 10.95 -5.27
CA ILE A 4 -3.77 11.32 -6.68
C ILE A 4 -3.80 12.85 -6.87
N GLU A 5 -4.77 13.54 -6.26
CA GLU A 5 -4.93 14.99 -6.43
C GLU A 5 -3.74 15.80 -5.88
N THR A 6 -3.07 15.29 -4.86
CA THR A 6 -1.97 16.00 -4.18
C THR A 6 -0.59 15.44 -4.49
N ASP A 7 -0.51 14.37 -5.28
CA ASP A 7 0.71 13.59 -5.52
C ASP A 7 1.40 13.17 -4.21
N ARG A 8 0.64 12.60 -3.27
CA ARG A 8 1.15 12.17 -1.97
C ARG A 8 0.54 10.87 -1.53
N GLU A 9 1.34 10.08 -0.84
CA GLU A 9 0.83 8.95 -0.09
C GLU A 9 0.03 9.41 1.12
N TYR A 10 -0.98 8.62 1.45
CA TYR A 10 -1.72 8.71 2.70
C TYR A 10 -1.69 7.36 3.39
N CYS A 11 -1.38 7.33 4.69
CA CYS A 11 -1.23 6.09 5.45
C CYS A 11 -1.90 6.15 6.83
N GLY A 12 -2.25 4.98 7.34
CA GLY A 12 -2.86 4.78 8.65
C GLY A 12 -2.88 3.30 9.04
N TYR A 13 -3.61 2.99 10.11
CA TYR A 13 -3.83 1.62 10.56
C TYR A 13 -5.32 1.32 10.69
N LEU A 14 -5.67 0.07 10.40
CA LEU A 14 -6.83 -0.60 10.97
C LEU A 14 -6.39 -1.31 12.25
N GLY A 15 -7.15 -1.19 13.33
CA GLY A 15 -6.86 -1.87 14.59
C GLY A 15 -8.11 -2.05 15.46
N SER A 16 -7.89 -2.62 16.64
CA SER A 16 -8.93 -2.80 17.66
C SER A 16 -8.73 -1.85 18.84
N LEU A 17 -9.84 -1.40 19.40
CA LEU A 17 -9.94 -0.66 20.65
C LEU A 17 -10.07 -1.62 21.85
N PRO A 18 -9.92 -1.16 23.10
CA PRO A 18 -9.96 -2.04 24.28
C PRO A 18 -11.30 -2.74 24.50
N ASP A 19 -12.38 -2.18 23.95
CA ASP A 19 -13.72 -2.75 23.96
C ASP A 19 -13.98 -3.75 22.82
N GLY A 20 -12.95 -4.05 22.02
CA GLY A 20 -13.01 -4.99 20.90
C GLY A 20 -13.54 -4.41 19.59
N ARG A 21 -13.98 -3.13 19.56
CA ARG A 21 -14.41 -2.49 18.31
C ARG A 21 -13.24 -2.24 17.37
N LEU A 22 -13.49 -2.35 16.07
CA LEU A 22 -12.54 -1.96 15.04
C LEU A 22 -12.57 -0.45 14.83
N ALA A 23 -11.39 0.14 14.61
CA ALA A 23 -11.23 1.55 14.32
C ALA A 23 -10.06 1.78 13.35
N PHE A 24 -10.18 2.85 12.55
CA PHE A 24 -9.07 3.37 11.76
C PHE A 24 -8.38 4.50 12.51
N THR A 25 -7.07 4.63 12.35
CA THR A 25 -6.38 5.88 12.70
C THR A 25 -6.75 6.98 11.71
N GLU A 26 -6.48 8.23 12.07
CA GLU A 26 -6.45 9.29 11.08
C GLU A 26 -5.45 8.96 9.98
N MET A 27 -5.84 9.17 8.71
CA MET A 27 -4.94 9.02 7.57
C MET A 27 -3.99 10.21 7.51
N LEU A 28 -2.71 9.95 7.71
CA LEU A 28 -1.68 10.96 7.66
C LEU A 28 -1.24 11.21 6.23
N ARG A 29 -1.04 12.48 5.88
CA ARG A 29 -0.44 12.86 4.61
C ARG A 29 1.07 12.65 4.67
N GLY A 30 1.57 11.73 3.85
CA GLY A 30 2.98 11.45 3.65
C GLY A 30 3.66 12.39 2.66
N ARG A 31 4.76 11.90 2.10
CA ARG A 31 5.49 12.47 0.97
C ARG A 31 5.07 11.75 -0.31
N ARG A 32 5.84 11.96 -1.38
CA ARG A 32 5.54 11.40 -2.70
C ARG A 32 5.58 9.87 -2.72
N ASN A 33 6.64 9.29 -2.11
CA ASN A 33 6.95 7.86 -2.13
C ASN A 33 7.29 7.36 -0.71
N THR A 34 6.73 8.00 0.33
CA THR A 34 6.90 7.53 1.70
C THR A 34 5.81 8.07 2.61
N CYS A 35 5.29 7.20 3.46
CA CYS A 35 4.38 7.55 4.51
C CYS A 35 4.67 6.69 5.74
N THR A 36 4.72 7.31 6.91
CA THR A 36 4.89 6.61 8.18
C THR A 36 3.66 6.87 9.04
N PRO A 37 2.76 5.88 9.20
CA PRO A 37 1.58 6.05 10.03
C PRO A 37 2.00 6.20 11.50
N ARG A 38 1.16 6.90 12.29
CA ARG A 38 1.42 7.06 13.73
C ARG A 38 0.52 6.12 14.52
N LEU A 39 1.14 5.21 15.25
CA LEU A 39 0.42 4.36 16.18
C LEU A 39 -0.01 5.17 17.41
N PRO A 40 -1.28 5.09 17.84
CA PRO A 40 -1.71 5.67 19.11
C PRO A 40 -0.90 5.09 20.29
N ARG A 41 -0.57 5.92 21.28
CA ARG A 41 0.27 5.50 22.42
C ARG A 41 -0.42 4.50 23.35
N THR A 42 -1.74 4.52 23.43
CA THR A 42 -2.53 3.65 24.31
C THR A 42 -3.86 3.29 23.66
N GLY A 43 -4.40 2.12 24.03
CA GLY A 43 -5.76 1.72 23.68
C GLY A 43 -5.99 1.42 22.20
N PHE A 44 -4.94 1.04 21.46
CA PHE A 44 -5.06 0.65 20.07
C PHE A 44 -4.10 -0.51 19.77
N THR A 45 -4.63 -1.60 19.25
CA THR A 45 -3.82 -2.74 18.78
C THR A 45 -3.93 -2.79 17.26
N PRO A 46 -2.83 -2.57 16.51
CA PRO A 46 -2.88 -2.57 15.06
C PRO A 46 -3.11 -3.99 14.53
N ILE A 47 -3.92 -4.09 13.48
CA ILE A 47 -4.27 -5.34 12.79
C ILE A 47 -3.71 -5.31 11.36
N ALA A 48 -3.82 -4.15 10.70
CA ALA A 48 -3.26 -3.94 9.38
C ALA A 48 -2.77 -2.50 9.19
N SER A 49 -1.64 -2.34 8.51
CA SER A 49 -1.25 -1.08 7.91
C SER A 49 -2.09 -0.85 6.64
N MET A 50 -2.24 0.42 6.28
CA MET A 50 -2.84 0.78 5.02
C MET A 50 -2.21 2.05 4.49
N HIS A 51 -1.91 2.07 3.20
CA HIS A 51 -1.49 3.27 2.53
C HIS A 51 -1.97 3.34 1.08
N THR A 52 -1.83 4.51 0.50
CA THR A 52 -2.10 4.80 -0.90
C THR A 52 -0.80 5.27 -1.52
N HIS A 53 -0.55 4.91 -2.77
CA HIS A 53 0.44 5.58 -3.59
C HIS A 53 -0.07 6.96 -4.05
N GLY A 54 0.85 7.82 -4.49
CA GLY A 54 0.59 9.16 -5.00
C GLY A 54 -0.08 9.18 -6.38
N ALA A 55 0.15 10.26 -7.12
CA ALA A 55 -0.32 10.35 -8.50
C ALA A 55 0.48 9.38 -9.38
N TYR A 56 -0.08 9.01 -10.53
CA TYR A 56 0.67 8.22 -11.50
C TYR A 56 1.87 9.01 -12.03
N ASP A 57 3.03 8.36 -12.09
CA ASP A 57 4.28 8.88 -12.65
C ASP A 57 4.93 7.80 -13.52
N PRO A 58 5.09 8.02 -14.84
CA PRO A 58 5.67 7.03 -15.75
C PRO A 58 7.17 6.74 -15.51
N THR A 59 7.81 7.48 -14.61
CA THR A 59 9.25 7.32 -14.30
C THR A 59 9.52 6.47 -13.07
N VAL A 60 8.48 6.02 -12.37
CA VAL A 60 8.60 5.20 -11.15
C VAL A 60 7.57 4.08 -11.18
N SER A 61 7.93 2.91 -10.65
CA SER A 61 6.98 1.83 -10.50
C SER A 61 6.10 2.04 -9.29
N ALA A 62 4.81 2.21 -9.53
CA ALA A 62 3.82 2.55 -8.51
C ALA A 62 2.59 1.64 -8.54
N GLU A 63 2.56 0.58 -9.36
CA GLU A 63 1.40 -0.31 -9.49
C GLU A 63 1.44 -1.57 -8.61
N PHE A 64 2.44 -1.70 -7.73
CA PHE A 64 2.57 -2.80 -6.78
C PHE A 64 3.27 -2.36 -5.49
N PRO A 65 3.05 -3.05 -4.35
CA PRO A 65 3.77 -2.76 -3.10
C PRO A 65 5.27 -3.04 -3.19
N THR A 66 6.05 -2.37 -2.36
CA THR A 66 7.50 -2.56 -2.27
C THR A 66 7.92 -3.67 -1.30
N VAL A 67 9.16 -4.15 -1.40
CA VAL A 67 9.80 -5.01 -0.39
C VAL A 67 9.88 -4.29 0.95
N GLN A 68 10.08 -2.97 0.94
CA GLN A 68 10.12 -2.16 2.15
C GLN A 68 8.76 -2.14 2.87
N ASP A 69 7.65 -2.13 2.13
CA ASP A 69 6.30 -2.22 2.72
C ASP A 69 6.14 -3.56 3.45
N MET A 70 6.46 -4.67 2.77
CA MET A 70 6.39 -6.00 3.35
C MET A 70 7.29 -6.16 4.58
N ASP A 71 8.52 -5.67 4.52
CA ASP A 71 9.46 -5.75 5.64
C ASP A 71 8.99 -4.91 6.83
N SER A 72 8.31 -3.78 6.59
CA SER A 72 7.76 -2.93 7.65
C SER A 72 6.56 -3.59 8.32
N ASP A 73 5.61 -4.09 7.54
CA ASP A 73 4.43 -4.81 8.04
C ASP A 73 4.82 -6.04 8.87
N ARG A 74 5.82 -6.80 8.38
CA ARG A 74 6.36 -7.95 9.09
C ARG A 74 7.00 -7.57 10.43
N ARG A 75 7.78 -6.48 10.47
CA ARG A 75 8.40 -5.98 11.71
C ARG A 75 7.36 -5.52 12.72
N GLU A 76 6.25 -4.97 12.25
CA GLU A 76 5.13 -4.52 13.07
C GLU A 76 4.18 -5.66 13.47
N GLY A 77 4.29 -6.84 12.83
CA GLY A 77 3.44 -7.99 13.10
C GLY A 77 2.02 -7.83 12.57
N VAL A 78 1.85 -7.06 11.49
CA VAL A 78 0.55 -6.73 10.87
C VAL A 78 0.54 -7.12 9.40
N ASN A 79 -0.64 -7.21 8.80
CA ASN A 79 -0.77 -7.26 7.34
C ASN A 79 -0.85 -5.86 6.74
N GLY A 80 -0.80 -5.73 5.41
CA GLY A 80 -0.85 -4.43 4.74
C GLY A 80 -1.90 -4.36 3.63
N TYR A 81 -2.38 -3.14 3.36
CA TYR A 81 -3.22 -2.83 2.20
C TYR A 81 -2.67 -1.63 1.45
N VAL A 82 -2.56 -1.75 0.12
CA VAL A 82 -1.98 -0.70 -0.73
C VAL A 82 -2.91 -0.41 -1.91
N ALA A 83 -3.30 0.87 -2.06
CA ALA A 83 -4.03 1.33 -3.24
C ALA A 83 -3.10 2.08 -4.21
N THR A 84 -3.16 1.75 -5.50
CA THR A 84 -2.28 2.30 -6.55
C THR A 84 -3.01 3.32 -7.44
N PRO A 85 -2.30 4.21 -8.14
CA PRO A 85 -2.94 5.18 -9.02
C PRO A 85 -3.66 4.55 -10.22
N GLY A 86 -3.27 3.35 -10.66
CA GLY A 86 -4.03 2.54 -11.62
C GLY A 86 -5.37 2.02 -11.08
N GLY A 87 -5.67 2.26 -9.80
CA GLY A 87 -6.92 1.87 -9.15
C GLY A 87 -6.91 0.42 -8.66
N ARG A 88 -5.74 -0.20 -8.50
CA ARG A 88 -5.60 -1.55 -7.92
C ARG A 88 -5.69 -1.48 -6.40
N LEU A 89 -6.08 -2.60 -5.80
CA LEU A 89 -5.94 -2.82 -4.37
C LEU A 89 -5.12 -4.08 -4.13
N TRP A 90 -4.11 -3.95 -3.29
CA TRP A 90 -3.21 -5.02 -2.90
C TRP A 90 -3.35 -5.35 -1.42
N TYR A 91 -3.11 -6.62 -1.11
CA TYR A 91 -2.96 -7.15 0.23
C TYR A 91 -1.55 -7.70 0.42
N ILE A 92 -0.90 -7.33 1.52
CA ILE A 92 0.38 -7.85 1.96
C ILE A 92 0.10 -8.86 3.07
N ASP A 93 0.39 -10.14 2.80
CA ASP A 93 0.48 -11.16 3.84
C ASP A 93 1.92 -11.18 4.35
N SER A 94 2.17 -10.47 5.44
CA SER A 94 3.51 -10.32 6.00
C SER A 94 4.05 -11.62 6.64
N SER A 95 3.14 -12.53 7.00
CA SER A 95 3.48 -13.83 7.57
C SER A 95 3.92 -14.82 6.49
N ALA A 96 3.24 -14.81 5.35
CA ALA A 96 3.54 -15.66 4.20
C ALA A 96 4.53 -15.03 3.22
N GLU A 97 4.92 -13.78 3.43
CA GLU A 97 5.86 -13.01 2.60
C GLU A 97 5.43 -12.94 1.13
N VAL A 98 4.14 -12.67 0.92
CA VAL A 98 3.52 -12.52 -0.41
C VAL A 98 2.62 -11.29 -0.47
N VAL A 99 2.56 -10.69 -1.65
CA VAL A 99 1.55 -9.68 -2.00
C VAL A 99 0.56 -10.26 -2.99
N ILE A 100 -0.71 -9.92 -2.82
CA ILE A 100 -1.83 -10.46 -3.57
C ILE A 100 -2.71 -9.30 -4.00
N GLN A 101 -2.99 -9.19 -5.30
CA GLN A 101 -3.93 -8.22 -5.82
C GLN A 101 -5.35 -8.67 -5.48
N ILE A 102 -6.06 -7.87 -4.68
CA ILE A 102 -7.49 -8.07 -4.38
C ILE A 102 -8.33 -7.71 -5.60
N CYS A 103 -8.03 -6.59 -6.24
CA CYS A 103 -8.70 -6.16 -7.46
C CYS A 103 -7.80 -5.32 -8.37
N GLY A 104 -8.09 -5.36 -9.67
CA GLY A 104 -7.27 -4.79 -10.74
C GLY A 104 -7.59 -3.33 -11.10
N PRO A 105 -7.21 -2.87 -12.30
CA PRO A 105 -7.33 -1.47 -12.70
C PRO A 105 -8.77 -0.96 -12.63
N GLY A 106 -8.94 0.28 -12.18
CA GLY A 106 -10.25 0.93 -12.09
C GLY A 106 -11.20 0.39 -11.00
N CYS A 107 -10.73 -0.53 -10.14
CA CYS A 107 -11.51 -1.01 -8.99
C CYS A 107 -11.67 0.08 -7.92
N LEU A 108 -10.58 0.79 -7.63
CA LEU A 108 -10.54 2.01 -6.81
C LEU A 108 -10.43 3.24 -7.72
N PRO A 109 -10.61 4.47 -7.20
CA PRO A 109 -10.41 5.67 -8.00
C PRO A 109 -9.06 5.65 -8.70
N GLN A 110 -9.09 5.79 -10.02
CA GLN A 110 -7.93 5.71 -10.90
C GLN A 110 -7.50 7.11 -11.32
N ASP A 111 -6.19 7.33 -11.43
CA ASP A 111 -5.63 8.54 -12.00
C ASP A 111 -5.98 8.60 -13.49
N ARG A 112 -6.55 9.72 -13.94
CA ARG A 112 -6.90 9.93 -15.35
C ARG A 112 -5.71 9.84 -16.31
N ASN A 113 -4.49 10.04 -15.80
CA ASN A 113 -3.26 10.00 -16.58
C ASN A 113 -2.63 8.60 -16.62
N PHE A 114 -3.14 7.65 -15.84
CA PHE A 114 -2.61 6.30 -15.74
C PHE A 114 -2.53 5.62 -17.11
N ARG A 115 -1.43 4.90 -17.34
CA ARG A 115 -1.20 4.08 -18.53
C ARG A 115 -0.84 2.68 -18.10
N ASP A 116 -1.67 1.72 -18.47
CA ASP A 116 -1.43 0.33 -18.16
C ASP A 116 -0.23 -0.20 -18.95
N GLY A 117 0.66 -0.92 -18.27
CA GLY A 117 1.85 -1.52 -18.86
C GLY A 117 3.13 -0.69 -18.78
N ASP A 118 3.09 0.56 -18.31
CA ASP A 118 4.31 1.37 -18.11
C ASP A 118 5.22 0.78 -17.02
N ASP A 119 4.64 0.11 -16.02
CA ASP A 119 5.34 -0.66 -14.98
C ASP A 119 5.68 -2.10 -15.44
N GLY A 120 5.51 -2.40 -16.73
CA GLY A 120 5.59 -3.74 -17.29
C GLY A 120 4.42 -4.65 -16.89
N PRO A 121 4.51 -5.97 -17.16
CA PRO A 121 3.45 -6.92 -16.84
C PRO A 121 3.23 -7.07 -15.33
N THR A 122 2.16 -6.46 -14.80
CA THR A 122 1.75 -6.62 -13.40
C THR A 122 0.96 -7.93 -13.20
N ARG A 123 1.54 -8.88 -12.47
CA ARG A 123 0.89 -10.14 -12.05
C ARG A 123 -0.05 -9.87 -10.88
N ASN A 124 -0.94 -10.81 -10.56
CA ASN A 124 -1.84 -10.68 -9.41
C ASN A 124 -1.22 -11.14 -8.08
N ARG A 125 0.01 -11.65 -8.10
CA ARG A 125 0.71 -12.16 -6.91
C ARG A 125 2.21 -12.09 -7.12
N TYR A 126 2.93 -11.72 -6.05
CA TYR A 126 4.38 -11.81 -5.97
C TYR A 126 4.81 -12.30 -4.59
N SER A 127 5.81 -13.16 -4.54
CA SER A 127 6.61 -13.39 -3.34
C SER A 127 7.56 -12.21 -3.08
N ARG A 128 8.09 -12.12 -1.86
CA ARG A 128 9.10 -11.12 -1.50
C ARG A 128 10.32 -11.11 -2.42
N ASP A 129 10.80 -12.28 -2.83
CA ASP A 129 11.97 -12.38 -3.71
C ASP A 129 11.63 -11.96 -5.15
N GLU A 130 10.41 -12.25 -5.63
CA GLU A 130 9.94 -11.74 -6.92
C GLU A 130 9.79 -10.21 -6.90
N LEU A 131 9.28 -9.63 -5.80
CA LEU A 131 9.23 -8.17 -5.64
C LEU A 131 10.63 -7.56 -5.67
N ARG A 132 11.61 -8.14 -4.98
CA ARG A 132 13.01 -7.65 -5.01
C ARG A 132 13.56 -7.63 -6.43
N ILE A 133 13.28 -8.66 -7.22
CA ILE A 133 13.70 -8.73 -8.62
C ILE A 133 12.99 -7.64 -9.44
N LEU A 134 11.68 -7.50 -9.25
CA LEU A 134 10.84 -6.52 -9.96
C LEU A 134 11.26 -5.06 -9.69
N GLU A 135 11.58 -4.74 -8.44
CA GLU A 135 12.10 -3.42 -8.05
C GLU A 135 13.48 -3.13 -8.64
N GLY A 136 14.33 -4.15 -8.77
CA GLY A 136 15.68 -4.01 -9.33
C GLY A 136 15.73 -3.91 -10.85
N THR A 137 14.60 -4.10 -11.54
CA THR A 137 14.49 -4.05 -13.01
C THR A 137 14.07 -2.70 -13.58
N ASN A 138 13.81 -1.69 -12.74
CA ASN A 138 13.36 -0.36 -13.14
C ASN A 138 14.34 0.75 -12.74
#